data_AF-A0A453DAX8-F1
#
_entry.id   AF-A0A453DAX8-F1
#
_cell.length_a   1.000
_cell.length_b   1.000
_cell.length_c   1.000
_cell.angle_alpha   90.00
_cell.angle_beta   90.00
_cell.angle_gamma   90.00
#
_symmetry.space_group_name_H-M   'P 1'
#
loop_
_entity.id
_entity.type
_entity.pdbx_description
1 polymer ?
#
loop_
_entity_poly.entity_id
_entity_poly.type
_entity_poly.pdbx_seq_one_letter_code
_entity_poly.pdbx_strand_id
1 'polypeptide(L)'
;ADSGFILSKKLELGQEYEEMDTEYSNIRKMSRGGQASEAEDAAWVAFEARLDKCRAMQREIRNAKGDPEPIPEWFLLGRDFVLLKNLELEEELKSMVKSHKELTAMTGRGHASAAEMESASDAFKGHLKKCRAIQKEVREARGVPLPIPEEFLDY
;
A
#
# COMPACT_ATOMS: atom_id res chain seq x y z
N ALA A 1 -8.27 28.40 -24.54
CA ALA A 1 -7.91 27.38 -25.55
C ALA A 1 -7.08 26.30 -24.85
N ASP A 2 -7.57 25.81 -23.71
CA ASP A 2 -6.71 25.18 -22.70
C ASP A 2 -6.88 23.66 -22.68
N SER A 3 -7.86 23.15 -23.44
CA SER A 3 -8.14 21.71 -23.55
C SER A 3 -7.00 20.93 -24.20
N GLY A 4 -6.38 21.47 -25.25
CA GLY A 4 -5.22 20.84 -25.91
C GLY A 4 -3.99 20.80 -25.00
N PHE A 5 -3.76 21.86 -24.22
CA PHE A 5 -2.70 21.89 -23.21
C PHE A 5 -2.94 20.86 -22.11
N ILE A 6 -4.15 20.82 -21.53
CA ILE A 6 -4.51 19.86 -20.48
C ILE A 6 -4.35 18.42 -20.97
N LEU A 7 -4.84 18.11 -22.18
CA LEU A 7 -4.72 16.76 -22.74
C LEU A 7 -3.25 16.37 -22.91
N SER A 8 -2.43 17.26 -23.48
CA SER A 8 -0.99 17.03 -23.63
C SER A 8 -0.31 16.77 -22.29
N LYS A 9 -0.64 17.54 -21.24
CA LYS A 9 -0.04 17.39 -19.92
C LYS A 9 -0.49 16.13 -19.19
N LYS A 10 -1.73 15.68 -19.40
CA LYS A 10 -2.20 14.39 -18.88
C LYS A 10 -1.48 13.23 -19.54
N LEU A 11 -1.28 13.28 -20.86
CA LEU A 11 -0.52 12.26 -21.59
C LEU A 11 0.94 12.20 -21.10
N GLU A 12 1.58 13.36 -20.93
CA GLU A 12 2.93 13.46 -20.36
C GLU A 12 2.98 12.87 -18.94
N LEU A 13 2.01 13.21 -18.09
CA LEU A 13 1.92 12.69 -16.72
C LEU A 13 1.74 11.17 -16.68
N GLY A 14 0.90 10.61 -17.56
CA GLY A 14 0.70 9.17 -17.67
C GLY A 14 1.98 8.42 -18.07
N GLN A 15 2.73 8.96 -19.05
CA GLN A 15 4.02 8.40 -19.45
C GLN A 15 5.04 8.42 -18.30
N GLU A 16 5.06 9.51 -17.54
CA GLU A 16 5.95 9.63 -16.37
C GLU A 16 5.59 8.62 -15.28
N TYR A 17 4.30 8.30 -15.08
CA TYR A 17 3.90 7.24 -14.16
C TYR A 17 4.36 5.85 -14.62
N GLU A 18 4.32 5.55 -15.92
CA GLU A 18 4.85 4.29 -16.46
C GLU A 18 6.37 4.17 -16.27
N GLU A 19 7.11 5.26 -16.49
CA GLU A 19 8.56 5.30 -16.24
C GLU A 19 8.87 5.17 -14.75
N MET A 20 8.12 5.87 -13.89
CA MET A 20 8.24 5.76 -12.44
C MET A 20 7.95 4.35 -11.93
N ASP A 21 6.94 3.65 -12.45
CA ASP A 21 6.65 2.26 -12.05
C ASP A 21 7.83 1.33 -12.39
N THR A 22 8.42 1.55 -13.56
CA THR A 22 9.61 0.81 -14.00
C THR A 22 10.82 1.09 -13.11
N GLU A 23 11.09 2.36 -12.81
CA GLU A 23 12.17 2.78 -11.91
C GLU A 23 11.98 2.20 -10.51
N TYR A 24 10.78 2.34 -9.94
CA TYR A 24 10.43 1.81 -8.62
C TYR A 24 10.66 0.29 -8.55
N SER A 25 10.21 -0.44 -9.57
CA SER A 25 10.40 -1.89 -9.69
C SER A 25 11.89 -2.28 -9.72
N ASN A 26 12.71 -1.52 -10.45
CA ASN A 26 14.15 -1.75 -10.53
C ASN A 26 14.84 -1.48 -9.19
N ILE A 27 14.51 -0.37 -8.53
CA ILE A 27 15.06 -0.04 -7.22
C ILE A 27 14.71 -1.13 -6.20
N ARG A 28 13.45 -1.59 -6.16
CA ARG A 28 13.03 -2.68 -5.27
C ARG A 28 13.76 -4.00 -5.53
N LYS A 29 14.14 -4.30 -6.77
CA LYS A 29 14.99 -5.47 -7.08
C LYS A 29 16.40 -5.30 -6.53
N MET A 30 16.97 -4.09 -6.58
CA MET A 30 18.28 -3.78 -6.01
C MET A 30 18.27 -3.97 -4.48
N SER A 31 17.25 -3.44 -3.78
CA SER A 31 17.14 -3.55 -2.32
C SER A 31 17.09 -5.00 -1.81
N ARG A 32 16.52 -5.94 -2.60
CA ARG A 32 16.46 -7.37 -2.24
C ARG A 32 17.82 -8.07 -2.24
N GLY A 33 18.84 -7.47 -2.86
CA GLY A 33 20.21 -7.97 -2.86
C GLY A 33 20.92 -7.86 -1.50
N GLY A 34 20.29 -7.22 -0.50
CA GLY A 34 20.75 -7.23 0.90
C GLY A 34 21.91 -6.30 1.23
N GLN A 35 22.40 -5.52 0.26
CA GLN A 35 23.34 -4.42 0.50
C GLN A 35 22.72 -3.13 -0.01
N ALA A 36 22.40 -2.21 0.91
CA ALA A 36 22.19 -0.82 0.59
C ALA A 36 23.47 -0.33 -0.11
N SER A 37 23.35 -0.07 -1.41
CA SER A 37 24.46 0.39 -2.23
C SER A 37 24.26 1.87 -2.51
N GLU A 38 25.36 2.60 -2.70
CA GLU A 38 25.30 4.00 -3.17
C GLU A 38 24.46 4.11 -4.47
N ALA A 39 24.41 3.06 -5.28
CA ALA A 39 23.57 2.96 -6.46
C ALA A 39 22.06 2.91 -6.13
N GLU A 40 21.65 2.24 -5.05
CA GLU A 40 20.25 2.22 -4.61
C GLU A 40 19.82 3.60 -4.11
N ASP A 41 20.64 4.24 -3.26
CA ASP A 41 20.33 5.58 -2.75
C ASP A 41 20.28 6.61 -3.89
N ALA A 42 21.22 6.56 -4.85
CA ALA A 42 21.18 7.41 -6.04
C ALA A 42 19.92 7.18 -6.89
N ALA A 43 19.46 5.92 -6.99
CA ALA A 43 18.25 5.60 -7.74
C ALA A 43 16.98 6.11 -7.04
N TRP A 44 16.92 6.06 -5.70
CA TRP A 44 15.84 6.70 -4.94
C TRP A 44 15.83 8.23 -5.12
N VAL A 45 16.99 8.88 -5.10
CA VAL A 45 17.09 10.33 -5.37
C VAL A 45 16.59 10.69 -6.77
N ALA A 46 16.94 9.89 -7.79
CA ALA A 46 16.44 10.09 -9.15
C ALA A 46 14.92 9.91 -9.24
N PHE A 47 14.39 8.89 -8.55
CA PHE A 47 12.95 8.63 -8.46
C PHE A 47 12.20 9.81 -7.80
N GLU A 48 12.74 10.37 -6.71
CA GLU A 48 12.16 11.54 -6.04
C GLU A 48 12.16 12.79 -6.94
N ALA A 49 13.23 13.01 -7.72
CA ALA A 49 13.28 14.10 -8.68
C ALA A 49 12.21 13.97 -9.77
N ARG A 50 11.94 12.74 -10.25
CA ARG A 50 10.86 12.46 -11.20
C ARG A 50 9.48 12.64 -10.57
N LEU A 51 9.29 12.26 -9.31
CA LEU A 51 8.07 12.54 -8.56
C LEU A 51 7.79 14.05 -8.48
N ASP A 52 8.81 14.86 -8.25
CA ASP A 52 8.67 16.32 -8.23
C ASP A 52 8.32 16.89 -9.60
N LYS A 53 8.82 16.31 -10.70
CA LYS A 53 8.37 16.62 -12.06
C LYS A 53 6.87 16.31 -12.23
N CYS A 54 6.41 15.14 -11.77
CA CYS A 54 4.99 14.78 -11.78
C CYS A 54 4.13 15.78 -11.00
N ARG A 55 4.56 16.17 -9.80
CA ARG A 55 3.87 17.20 -8.98
C ARG A 55 3.84 18.56 -9.67
N ALA A 56 4.88 18.94 -10.42
CA ALA A 56 4.88 20.15 -11.23
C ALA A 56 3.83 20.08 -12.35
N MET A 57 3.76 18.98 -13.09
CA MET A 57 2.73 18.79 -14.13
C MET A 57 1.30 18.79 -13.57
N GLN A 58 1.06 18.15 -12.41
CA GLN A 58 -0.25 18.23 -11.76
C GLN A 58 -0.65 19.68 -11.42
N ARG A 59 0.31 20.50 -10.96
CA ARG A 59 0.08 21.93 -10.71
C ARG A 59 -0.24 22.68 -12.00
N GLU A 60 0.48 22.40 -13.09
CA GLU A 60 0.20 22.98 -14.41
C GLU A 60 -1.21 22.65 -14.90
N ILE A 61 -1.63 21.39 -14.80
CA ILE A 61 -3.00 20.95 -15.15
C ILE A 61 -4.04 21.68 -14.30
N ARG A 62 -3.82 21.75 -12.98
CA ARG A 62 -4.74 22.43 -12.05
C ARG A 62 -4.83 23.93 -12.32
N ASN A 63 -3.71 24.59 -12.63
CA ASN A 63 -3.67 26.01 -13.00
C ASN A 63 -4.43 26.29 -14.30
N ALA A 64 -4.43 25.35 -15.23
CA ALA A 64 -5.25 25.38 -16.44
C ALA A 64 -6.73 25.01 -16.18
N LYS A 65 -7.16 24.87 -14.92
CA LYS A 65 -8.51 24.43 -14.49
C LYS A 65 -8.86 23.00 -14.93
N GLY A 66 -7.85 22.17 -15.18
CA GLY A 66 -8.01 20.74 -15.41
C GLY A 66 -7.95 19.93 -14.11
N ASP A 67 -8.39 18.68 -14.19
CA ASP A 67 -8.30 17.71 -13.10
C ASP A 67 -7.17 16.70 -13.38
N PRO A 68 -6.04 16.74 -12.67
CA PRO A 68 -4.93 15.83 -12.92
C PRO A 68 -5.22 14.41 -12.42
N GLU A 69 -4.63 13.41 -13.08
CA GLU A 69 -4.64 12.04 -12.55
C GLU A 69 -3.89 11.98 -11.21
N PRO A 70 -4.37 11.23 -10.22
CA PRO A 70 -3.73 11.14 -8.91
C PRO A 70 -2.39 10.40 -8.99
N ILE A 71 -1.41 10.83 -8.20
CA ILE A 71 -0.14 10.11 -8.05
C ILE A 71 -0.42 8.85 -7.21
N PRO A 72 0.00 7.65 -7.66
CA PRO A 72 -0.06 6.45 -6.85
C PRO A 72 0.58 6.59 -5.46
N GLU A 73 -0.04 6.03 -4.43
CA GLU A 73 0.41 6.18 -3.04
C GLU A 73 1.84 5.65 -2.81
N TRP A 74 2.21 4.54 -3.46
CA TRP A 74 3.56 3.99 -3.35
C TRP A 74 4.63 4.86 -4.02
N PHE A 75 4.27 5.74 -4.96
CA PHE A 75 5.19 6.77 -5.44
C PHE A 75 5.37 7.86 -4.40
N LEU A 76 4.28 8.31 -3.76
CA LEU A 76 4.33 9.35 -2.73
C LEU A 76 5.15 8.93 -1.50
N LEU A 77 5.01 7.68 -1.08
CA LEU A 77 5.72 7.12 0.07
C LEU A 77 7.08 6.49 -0.31
N GLY A 78 7.36 6.31 -1.60
CA GLY A 78 8.66 5.87 -2.12
C GLY A 78 9.25 4.66 -1.40
N ARG A 79 10.44 4.85 -0.82
CA ARG A 79 11.18 3.85 -0.05
C ARG A 79 10.37 3.30 1.13
N ASP A 80 9.62 4.16 1.81
CA ASP A 80 8.96 3.88 3.09
C ASP A 80 7.63 3.14 2.94
N PHE A 81 7.01 3.15 1.75
CA PHE A 81 5.68 2.55 1.53
C PHE A 81 5.56 1.13 2.12
N VAL A 82 6.49 0.24 1.75
CA VAL A 82 6.46 -1.17 2.19
C VAL A 82 6.68 -1.29 3.70
N LEU A 83 7.55 -0.47 4.28
CA LEU A 83 7.79 -0.47 5.73
C LEU A 83 6.52 -0.05 6.47
N LEU A 84 5.93 1.08 6.07
CA LEU A 84 4.73 1.64 6.71
C LEU A 84 3.54 0.69 6.60
N LYS A 85 3.30 0.11 5.41
CA LYS A 85 2.21 -0.87 5.23
C LYS A 85 2.47 -2.17 5.98
N ASN A 86 3.73 -2.59 6.14
CA ASN A 86 4.04 -3.74 7.00
C ASN A 86 3.85 -3.44 8.49
N LEU A 87 4.14 -2.23 8.96
CA LEU A 87 3.83 -1.82 10.34
C LEU A 87 2.32 -1.76 10.58
N GLU A 88 1.55 -1.24 9.62
CA GLU A 88 0.08 -1.28 9.65
C GLU A 88 -0.43 -2.73 9.70
N LEU A 89 0.13 -3.60 8.87
CA LEU A 89 -0.20 -5.02 8.85
C LEU A 89 0.13 -5.71 10.18
N GLU A 90 1.24 -5.35 10.83
CA GLU A 90 1.63 -5.90 12.12
C GLU A 90 0.59 -5.59 13.21
N GLU A 91 0.14 -4.33 13.30
CA GLU A 91 -0.87 -3.91 14.25
C GLU A 91 -2.24 -4.54 13.97
N GLU A 92 -2.60 -4.67 12.70
CA GLU A 92 -3.85 -5.33 12.30
C GLU A 92 -3.80 -6.84 12.61
N LEU A 93 -2.65 -7.50 12.41
CA LEU A 93 -2.45 -8.91 12.79
C LEU A 93 -2.57 -9.11 14.31
N LYS A 94 -2.03 -8.19 15.13
CA LYS A 94 -2.20 -8.22 16.59
C LYS A 94 -3.68 -8.12 16.98
N SER A 95 -4.42 -7.22 16.33
CA SER A 95 -5.86 -7.02 16.54
C SER A 95 -6.67 -8.24 16.12
N MET A 96 -6.33 -8.84 14.97
CA MET A 96 -6.92 -10.09 14.48
C MET A 96 -6.74 -11.23 15.48
N VAL A 97 -5.50 -11.48 15.93
CA VAL A 97 -5.20 -12.55 16.91
C VAL A 97 -5.95 -12.32 18.23
N LYS A 98 -6.06 -11.06 18.68
CA LYS A 98 -6.83 -10.72 19.88
C LYS A 98 -8.31 -11.05 19.72
N SER A 99 -8.93 -10.63 18.61
CA SER A 99 -10.35 -10.91 18.33
C SER A 99 -10.64 -12.41 18.20
N HIS A 100 -9.71 -13.19 17.62
CA HIS A 100 -9.82 -14.64 17.55
C HIS A 100 -9.80 -15.29 18.94
N LYS A 101 -8.91 -14.82 19.83
CA LYS A 101 -8.84 -15.30 21.22
C LYS A 101 -10.12 -14.98 22.00
N GLU A 102 -10.71 -13.81 21.79
CA GLU A 102 -11.99 -13.41 22.39
C GLU A 102 -13.14 -14.31 21.91
N LEU A 103 -13.23 -14.54 20.60
CA LEU A 103 -14.21 -15.48 20.02
C LEU A 103 -14.06 -16.89 20.60
N THR A 104 -12.83 -17.40 20.65
CA THR A 104 -12.53 -18.74 21.22
C THR A 104 -12.94 -18.80 22.70
N ALA A 105 -12.63 -17.77 23.49
CA ALA A 105 -13.02 -17.72 24.90
C ALA A 105 -14.55 -17.72 25.11
N MET A 106 -15.31 -17.05 24.23
CA MET A 106 -16.78 -17.05 24.28
C MET A 106 -17.36 -18.42 23.96
N THR A 107 -16.81 -19.13 22.97
CA THR A 107 -17.24 -20.50 22.62
C THR A 107 -17.03 -21.51 23.75
N GLY A 108 -15.97 -21.34 24.56
CA GLY A 108 -15.67 -22.23 25.68
C GLY A 108 -16.46 -21.98 26.97
N ARG A 109 -17.09 -20.81 27.14
CA ARG A 109 -17.71 -20.39 28.42
C ARG A 109 -19.20 -20.72 28.57
N GLY A 110 -19.87 -21.23 27.54
CA GLY A 110 -21.28 -21.67 27.61
C GLY A 110 -22.32 -20.58 27.95
N HIS A 111 -21.90 -19.33 28.15
CA HIS A 111 -22.74 -18.20 28.60
C HIS A 111 -22.78 -17.02 27.61
N ALA A 112 -22.03 -17.04 26.53
CA ALA A 112 -22.11 -16.01 25.49
C ALA A 112 -23.37 -16.24 24.64
N SER A 113 -24.12 -15.16 24.37
CA SER A 113 -25.26 -15.21 23.46
C SER A 113 -24.81 -15.41 22.01
N ALA A 114 -25.69 -15.96 21.17
CA ALA A 114 -25.40 -16.13 19.74
C ALA A 114 -25.01 -14.80 19.06
N ALA A 115 -25.65 -13.69 19.45
CA ALA A 115 -25.35 -12.36 18.92
C ALA A 115 -23.94 -11.86 19.30
N GLU A 116 -23.49 -12.13 20.53
CA GLU A 116 -22.12 -11.78 20.95
C GLU A 116 -21.07 -12.60 20.20
N MET A 117 -21.35 -13.88 19.96
CA MET A 117 -20.45 -14.75 19.20
C MET A 117 -20.38 -14.37 17.72
N GLU A 118 -21.52 -13.99 17.12
CA GLU A 118 -21.58 -13.49 15.75
C GLU A 118 -20.81 -12.18 15.61
N SER A 119 -21.02 -11.22 16.53
CA SER A 119 -20.28 -9.96 16.53
C SER A 119 -18.76 -10.16 16.68
N ALA A 120 -18.32 -11.10 17.52
CA ALA A 120 -16.90 -11.41 17.68
C ALA A 120 -16.32 -12.10 16.43
N SER A 121 -17.11 -12.96 15.76
CA SER A 121 -16.74 -13.58 14.48
C SER A 121 -16.58 -12.56 13.37
N ASP A 122 -17.51 -11.60 13.28
CA ASP A 122 -17.47 -10.53 12.30
C ASP A 122 -16.29 -9.59 12.51
N ALA A 123 -15.96 -9.28 13.77
CA ALA A 123 -14.76 -8.52 14.10
C ALA A 123 -13.49 -9.23 13.60
N PHE A 124 -13.35 -10.53 13.90
CA PHE A 124 -12.21 -11.34 13.44
C PHE A 124 -12.11 -11.38 11.91
N LYS A 125 -13.21 -11.68 11.21
CA LYS A 125 -13.25 -11.70 9.74
C LYS A 125 -12.95 -10.32 9.15
N GLY A 126 -13.41 -9.27 9.79
CA GLY A 126 -13.12 -7.88 9.44
C GLY A 126 -11.62 -7.58 9.47
N HIS A 127 -10.94 -7.98 10.55
CA HIS A 127 -9.49 -7.84 10.67
C HIS A 127 -8.73 -8.69 9.64
N LEU A 128 -9.11 -9.96 9.45
CA LEU A 128 -8.49 -10.83 8.45
C LEU A 128 -8.61 -10.25 7.03
N LYS A 129 -9.77 -9.70 6.68
CA LYS A 129 -10.00 -9.03 5.39
C LYS A 129 -9.08 -7.81 5.22
N LYS A 130 -8.89 -7.00 6.27
CA LYS A 130 -7.97 -5.86 6.25
C LYS A 130 -6.52 -6.30 6.11
N CYS A 131 -6.07 -7.30 6.86
CA CYS A 131 -4.74 -7.88 6.72
C CYS A 131 -4.49 -8.33 5.26
N ARG A 132 -5.43 -9.06 4.65
CA ARG A 132 -5.33 -9.50 3.25
C ARG A 132 -5.27 -8.32 2.26
N ALA A 133 -6.02 -7.25 2.51
CA ALA A 133 -5.98 -6.04 1.71
C ALA A 133 -4.59 -5.36 1.78
N ILE A 134 -4.06 -5.17 2.98
CA ILE A 134 -2.72 -4.59 3.17
C ILE A 134 -1.64 -5.47 2.54
N GLN A 135 -1.72 -6.80 2.69
CA GLN A 135 -0.80 -7.72 2.00
C GLN A 135 -0.83 -7.57 0.47
N LYS A 136 -2.02 -7.32 -0.10
CA LYS A 136 -2.18 -7.09 -1.54
C LYS A 136 -1.49 -5.79 -1.94
N GLU A 137 -1.72 -4.69 -1.21
CA GLU A 137 -1.07 -3.40 -1.47
C GLU A 137 0.47 -3.50 -1.42
N VAL A 138 1.01 -4.20 -0.41
CA VAL A 138 2.46 -4.43 -0.30
C VAL A 138 2.98 -5.23 -1.51
N ARG A 139 2.27 -6.27 -1.96
CA ARG A 139 2.65 -7.06 -3.15
C ARG A 139 2.58 -6.24 -4.43
N GLU A 140 1.56 -5.40 -4.58
CA GLU A 140 1.41 -4.48 -5.70
C GLU A 140 2.61 -3.52 -5.75
N ALA A 141 3.04 -2.98 -4.60
CA ALA A 141 4.27 -2.21 -4.47
C ALA A 141 5.57 -3.05 -4.50
N ARG A 142 5.52 -4.29 -5.00
CA ARG A 142 6.69 -5.20 -5.13
C ARG A 142 7.42 -5.45 -3.79
N GLY A 143 6.76 -5.22 -2.67
CA GLY A 143 7.24 -5.54 -1.34
C GLY A 143 7.01 -7.00 -0.97
N VAL A 144 7.58 -7.40 0.16
CA VAL A 144 7.29 -8.68 0.81
C VAL A 144 6.43 -8.37 2.04
N PRO A 145 5.15 -8.77 2.06
CA PRO A 145 4.30 -8.52 3.21
C PRO A 145 4.65 -9.44 4.39
N LEU A 146 4.34 -9.00 5.61
CA LEU A 146 4.31 -9.90 6.76
C LEU A 146 3.32 -11.05 6.51
N PRO A 147 3.66 -12.30 6.87
CA PRO A 147 2.76 -13.43 6.66
C PRO A 147 1.57 -13.38 7.61
N ILE A 148 0.40 -13.81 7.12
CA ILE A 148 -0.74 -14.13 7.99
C ILE A 148 -0.41 -15.50 8.63
N PRO A 149 -0.61 -15.69 9.96
CA PRO A 149 -0.37 -16.97 10.61
C PRO A 149 -1.14 -18.11 9.93
N GLU A 150 -0.49 -19.26 9.80
CA GLU A 150 -1.00 -20.40 9.01
C GLU A 150 -2.38 -20.86 9.46
N GLU A 151 -2.63 -20.84 10.77
CA GLU A 151 -3.92 -21.20 11.40
C GLU A 151 -5.11 -20.35 10.94
N PHE A 152 -4.88 -19.19 10.30
CA PHE A 152 -5.93 -18.30 9.80
C PHE A 152 -6.06 -18.30 8.27
N LEU A 153 -5.26 -19.09 7.56
CA LEU A 153 -5.28 -19.08 6.09
C LEU A 153 -6.56 -19.66 5.51
N ASP A 154 -7.17 -20.63 6.20
CA ASP A 154 -8.38 -21.34 5.77
C ASP A 154 -9.70 -20.62 6.15
N TYR A 155 -9.62 -19.53 6.91
CA TYR A 155 -10.77 -18.67 7.26
C TYR A 155 -11.13 -17.67 6.14
#